data_AF-A0AAV5HBU9-F1
#
_entry.id   AF-A0AAV5HBU9-F1
#
_cell.length_a   1.000
_cell.length_b   1.000
_cell.length_c   1.000
_cell.angle_alpha   90.00
_cell.angle_beta   90.00
_cell.angle_gamma   90.00
#
_symmetry.space_group_name_H-M   'P 1'
#
loop_
_entity.id
_entity.type
_entity.pdbx_description
1 polymer ?
#
loop_
_entity_poly.entity_id
_entity_poly.type
_entity_poly.pdbx_seq_one_letter_code
_entity_poly.pdbx_strand_id
1 'polypeptide(L)'
;MNQYKYSFRFTEKELREFCIRAVADLYRRRPAMWITLFVLCLAELFVVPVASAALLLLFLAAVILDVVRTFRFLKKEHFLERRIMWVEDGLLKCSAAGCSEIPCGRITVMRKTGSILMLGYPQSKRRLAWYPMPLRIFESGQELDAFLDQIRNPVCPPPCPDPDAGGTPRAQTGAHPTQEEPVPGVTGRFHFSFFMEQEKWIWIYREAAAVINGRTLGFPRTEMLVIGIYGTVFAAASVIWYFMTTDRTILFPAALFLLLLFIMLIRWKADPEKSIRRKLKAGDVQNDIYGHWEITFLEEGIVESLAGRNKSFLPWEQFGWVVETEYLFFLFKKNKAQFIPIPKENMESADQAARMCAFCGQKGLRYLPGKRVKYWPVRAFAVGTVILLLLLLLIGVWSGMRRDMRGIQERMDNPVHETVPAWEEEFRPEDYPDYVPLDTQVQVLSSLGFEVPPETVESARASMEEYGMRAYVEGYPYTWLLTGIGSPSYDENWEISAYPAQVFWFDFEGMDVSTDYIHVLEGMLALAKGSPLDRVEDIGEDTDKADWEQGTGKITVFLKWEGQPYSWDMKMEYDWIDGNILGVLNGLLEETDAKERFYVTGDNGQGALVFYRTKEWADRFEKATGLPLDKTVTK
;
A
#
# COMPACT_ATOMS: atom_id res chain seq x y z
N MET A 1 44.19 27.99 -24.01
CA MET A 1 43.19 28.43 -23.01
C MET A 1 43.65 27.97 -21.64
N ASN A 2 43.71 28.86 -20.64
CA ASN A 2 44.08 28.46 -19.28
C ASN A 2 43.05 27.45 -18.76
N GLN A 3 43.51 26.25 -18.40
CA GLN A 3 42.68 25.21 -17.81
C GLN A 3 42.40 25.58 -16.34
N TYR A 4 41.18 26.03 -16.05
CA TYR A 4 40.75 26.31 -14.69
C TYR A 4 40.41 25.01 -13.96
N LYS A 5 41.14 24.72 -12.87
CA LYS A 5 40.88 23.58 -11.99
C LYS A 5 40.08 24.05 -10.77
N TYR A 6 38.84 23.59 -10.67
CA TYR A 6 37.94 23.95 -9.58
C TYR A 6 38.16 23.06 -8.37
N SER A 7 38.83 23.57 -7.34
CA SER A 7 39.05 22.88 -6.07
C SER A 7 38.01 23.30 -5.03
N PHE A 8 37.27 22.36 -4.45
CA PHE A 8 36.22 22.66 -3.48
C PHE A 8 36.03 21.56 -2.42
N ARG A 9 35.28 21.90 -1.38
CA ARG A 9 34.77 20.98 -0.35
C ARG A 9 33.27 21.20 -0.21
N PHE A 10 32.48 20.15 -0.15
CA PHE A 10 31.06 20.31 0.14
C PHE A 10 30.86 20.71 1.60
N THR A 11 29.98 21.68 1.84
CA THR A 11 29.41 21.89 3.17
C THR A 11 28.34 20.82 3.44
N GLU A 12 28.04 20.54 4.71
CA GLU A 12 26.94 19.62 5.01
C GLU A 12 25.59 20.10 4.45
N LYS A 13 25.37 21.43 4.42
CA LYS A 13 24.15 22.03 3.86
C LYS A 13 24.00 21.72 2.37
N GLU A 14 25.06 21.92 1.60
CA GLU A 14 25.07 21.60 0.17
C GLU A 14 24.92 20.09 -0.06
N LEU A 15 25.62 19.26 0.72
CA LEU A 15 25.48 17.82 0.55
C LEU A 15 24.04 17.34 0.84
N ARG A 16 23.34 17.94 1.82
CA ARG A 16 21.91 17.69 2.08
C ARG A 16 21.03 18.15 0.92
N GLU A 17 21.25 19.36 0.41
CA GLU A 17 20.50 19.90 -0.73
C GLU A 17 20.65 18.99 -1.97
N PHE A 18 21.86 18.53 -2.26
CA PHE A 18 22.12 17.57 -3.33
C PHE A 18 21.35 16.25 -3.11
N CYS A 19 21.38 15.69 -1.90
CA CYS A 19 20.66 14.45 -1.59
C CYS A 19 19.15 14.58 -1.82
N ILE A 20 18.54 15.67 -1.34
CA ILE A 20 17.11 15.92 -1.52
C ILE A 20 16.76 15.98 -3.01
N ARG A 21 17.53 16.73 -3.80
CA ARG A 21 17.28 16.91 -5.23
C ARG A 21 17.51 15.62 -6.03
N ALA A 22 18.58 14.88 -5.73
CA ALA A 22 18.88 13.61 -6.37
C ALA A 22 17.80 12.54 -6.09
N VAL A 23 17.32 12.46 -4.84
CA VAL A 23 16.22 11.55 -4.47
C VAL A 23 14.91 12.00 -5.12
N ALA A 24 14.57 13.29 -5.09
CA ALA A 24 13.36 13.79 -5.75
C ALA A 24 13.33 13.44 -7.24
N ASP A 25 14.45 13.55 -7.95
CA ASP A 25 14.55 13.17 -9.36
C ASP A 25 14.41 11.66 -9.60
N LEU A 26 14.89 10.83 -8.67
CA LEU A 26 14.70 9.38 -8.74
C LEU A 26 13.21 9.02 -8.66
N TYR A 27 12.46 9.65 -7.75
CA TYR A 27 11.04 9.41 -7.56
C TYR A 27 10.19 9.99 -8.70
N ARG A 28 10.54 11.18 -9.22
CA ARG A 28 9.85 11.81 -10.35
C ARG A 28 9.89 10.96 -11.62
N ARG A 29 10.96 10.18 -11.83
CA ARG A 29 11.13 9.33 -13.02
C ARG A 29 10.44 7.95 -12.92
N ARG A 30 9.63 7.71 -11.87
CA ARG A 30 8.93 6.44 -11.64
C ARG A 30 7.40 6.63 -11.59
N PRO A 31 6.74 6.94 -12.73
CA PRO A 31 5.32 7.24 -12.77
C PRO A 31 4.44 6.07 -12.28
N ALA A 32 4.84 4.82 -12.55
CA ALA A 32 4.12 3.64 -12.09
C ALA A 32 3.99 3.56 -10.56
N MET A 33 4.98 4.04 -9.81
CA MET A 33 4.93 4.06 -8.35
C MET A 33 3.89 5.07 -7.85
N TRP A 34 3.80 6.26 -8.47
CA TRP A 34 2.78 7.26 -8.15
C TRP A 34 1.37 6.78 -8.49
N ILE A 35 1.20 6.10 -9.63
CA ILE A 35 -0.07 5.49 -10.02
C ILE A 35 -0.48 4.42 -9.00
N THR A 36 0.46 3.56 -8.58
CA THR A 36 0.18 2.52 -7.58
C THR A 36 -0.20 3.14 -6.24
N LEU A 37 0.54 4.16 -5.78
CA LEU A 37 0.22 4.87 -4.53
C LEU A 37 -1.15 5.55 -4.61
N PHE A 38 -1.49 6.16 -5.75
CA PHE A 38 -2.80 6.78 -5.96
C PHE A 38 -3.93 5.75 -5.90
N VAL A 39 -3.78 4.61 -6.58
CA VAL A 39 -4.77 3.52 -6.53
C VAL A 39 -4.93 2.97 -5.11
N LEU A 40 -3.85 2.80 -4.35
CA LEU A 40 -3.90 2.36 -2.96
C LEU A 40 -4.60 3.39 -2.06
N CYS A 41 -4.24 4.68 -2.17
CA CYS A 41 -4.90 5.76 -1.43
C CYS A 41 -6.39 5.85 -1.77
N LEU A 42 -6.76 5.65 -3.05
CA LEU A 42 -8.14 5.69 -3.51
C LEU A 42 -8.93 4.50 -2.96
N ALA A 43 -8.38 3.29 -3.03
CA ALA A 43 -8.98 2.09 -2.46
C ALA A 43 -9.17 2.21 -0.94
N GLU A 44 -8.16 2.73 -0.23
CA GLU A 44 -8.25 2.94 1.22
C GLU A 44 -9.21 4.08 1.60
N LEU A 45 -9.42 5.08 0.72
CA LEU A 45 -10.38 6.16 0.98
C LEU A 45 -11.82 5.63 1.08
N PHE A 46 -12.14 4.58 0.32
CA PHE A 46 -13.44 3.90 0.36
C PHE A 46 -13.60 2.97 1.57
N VAL A 47 -12.49 2.59 2.23
CA VAL A 47 -12.51 1.64 3.36
C VAL A 47 -12.37 2.37 4.70
N VAL A 48 -11.32 3.18 4.89
CA VAL A 48 -11.11 4.02 6.09
C VAL A 48 -10.27 5.26 5.72
N PRO A 49 -10.84 6.48 5.69
CA PRO A 49 -10.11 7.70 5.30
C PRO A 49 -8.85 8.00 6.13
N VAL A 50 -8.82 7.59 7.40
CA VAL A 50 -7.66 7.75 8.31
C VAL A 50 -6.47 6.88 7.86
N ALA A 51 -6.73 5.73 7.23
CA ALA A 51 -5.68 4.84 6.74
C ALA A 51 -4.91 5.46 5.56
N SER A 52 -5.61 6.14 4.63
CA SER A 52 -4.98 6.83 3.50
C SER A 52 -4.00 7.93 3.96
N ALA A 53 -4.33 8.65 5.04
CA ALA A 53 -3.43 9.64 5.63
C ALA A 53 -2.19 8.99 6.25
N ALA A 54 -2.35 7.85 6.94
CA ALA A 54 -1.24 7.08 7.48
C ALA A 54 -0.32 6.52 6.38
N LEU A 55 -0.88 6.04 5.27
CA LEU A 55 -0.11 5.54 4.12
C LEU A 55 0.76 6.65 3.50
N LEU A 56 0.22 7.86 3.33
CA LEU A 56 0.97 9.01 2.84
C LEU A 56 2.10 9.43 3.79
N LEU A 57 1.85 9.41 5.11
CA LEU A 57 2.88 9.67 6.13
C LEU A 57 4.00 8.64 6.11
N LEU A 58 3.66 7.34 5.99
CA LEU A 58 4.64 6.26 5.85
C LEU A 58 5.48 6.41 4.58
N PHE A 59 4.86 6.78 3.46
CA PHE A 59 5.57 7.06 2.23
C PHE A 59 6.52 8.25 2.38
N LEU A 60 6.08 9.34 2.99
CA LEU A 60 6.93 10.50 3.28
C LEU A 60 8.11 10.11 4.18
N ALA A 61 7.89 9.30 5.22
CA ALA A 61 8.93 8.80 6.10
C ALA A 61 9.95 7.93 5.33
N ALA A 62 9.50 7.09 4.39
CA ALA A 62 10.38 6.30 3.53
C ALA A 62 11.25 7.18 2.62
N VAL A 63 10.68 8.24 2.04
CA VAL A 63 11.43 9.22 1.22
C VAL A 63 12.49 9.94 2.06
N ILE A 64 12.13 10.39 3.27
CA ILE A 64 13.09 11.02 4.20
C ILE A 64 14.21 10.05 4.56
N LEU A 65 13.89 8.79 4.83
CA LEU A 65 14.87 7.76 5.16
C LEU A 65 15.84 7.51 4.01
N ASP A 66 15.37 7.52 2.76
CA ASP A 66 16.22 7.40 1.56
C ASP A 66 17.14 8.63 1.39
N VAL A 67 16.68 9.84 1.68
CA VAL A 67 17.52 11.05 1.71
C VAL A 67 18.62 10.90 2.78
N VAL A 68 18.26 10.50 4.00
CA VAL A 68 19.20 10.32 5.11
C VAL A 68 20.21 9.21 4.81
N ARG A 69 19.78 8.11 4.20
CA ARG A 69 20.65 7.01 3.77
C ARG A 69 21.63 7.46 2.70
N THR A 70 21.15 8.21 1.71
CA THR A 70 21.99 8.77 0.63
C THR A 70 23.03 9.74 1.20
N PHE A 71 22.62 10.63 2.11
CA PHE A 71 23.52 11.56 2.79
C PHE A 71 24.62 10.83 3.57
N ARG A 72 24.25 9.82 4.36
CA ARG A 72 25.21 8.98 5.11
C ARG A 72 26.17 8.23 4.18
N PHE A 73 25.67 7.74 3.04
CA PHE A 73 26.50 7.08 2.04
C PHE A 73 27.52 8.05 1.43
N LEU A 74 27.09 9.22 0.94
CA LEU A 74 28.01 10.20 0.35
C LEU A 74 29.03 10.73 1.35
N LYS A 75 28.65 10.88 2.63
CA LYS A 75 29.60 11.23 3.71
C LYS A 75 30.69 10.16 3.88
N LYS A 76 30.35 8.87 3.75
CA LYS A 76 31.32 7.77 3.77
C LYS A 76 32.19 7.71 2.52
N GLU A 77 31.66 8.10 1.37
CA GLU A 77 32.40 8.23 0.10
C GLU A 77 33.23 9.52 0.01
N HIS A 78 33.60 10.09 1.17
CA HIS A 78 34.50 11.25 1.27
C HIS A 78 34.03 12.48 0.47
N PHE A 79 32.72 12.69 0.31
CA PHE A 79 32.20 13.90 -0.37
C PHE A 79 32.49 15.21 0.38
N LEU A 80 32.78 15.15 1.69
CA LEU A 80 33.17 16.33 2.48
C LEU A 80 34.67 16.67 2.36
N GLU A 81 35.46 15.82 1.72
CA GLU A 81 36.90 16.05 1.51
C GLU A 81 37.15 16.94 0.28
N ARG A 82 38.41 17.35 0.09
CA ARG A 82 38.79 18.23 -1.04
C ARG A 82 38.60 17.47 -2.36
N ARG A 83 37.91 18.10 -3.30
CA ARG A 83 37.69 17.59 -4.67
C ARG A 83 38.17 18.61 -5.67
N ILE A 84 38.72 18.13 -6.78
CA ILE A 84 39.13 18.98 -7.89
C ILE A 84 38.36 18.50 -9.12
N MET A 85 37.74 19.42 -9.84
CA MET A 85 37.06 19.13 -11.10
C MET A 85 37.45 20.14 -12.17
N TRP A 86 37.67 19.67 -13.39
CA TRP A 86 38.06 20.52 -14.52
C TRP A 86 37.64 19.88 -15.84
N VAL A 87 37.58 20.69 -16.89
CA VAL A 87 37.37 20.22 -18.25
C VAL A 87 38.68 20.30 -19.01
N GLU A 88 39.06 19.22 -19.68
CA GLU A 88 40.28 19.11 -20.45
C GLU A 88 40.03 18.19 -21.64
N ASP A 89 40.37 18.63 -22.85
CA ASP A 89 40.23 17.88 -24.10
C ASP A 89 38.83 17.29 -24.33
N GLY A 90 37.79 18.06 -23.97
CA GLY A 90 36.39 17.62 -24.08
C GLY A 90 35.98 16.55 -23.05
N LEU A 91 36.82 16.28 -22.04
CA LEU A 91 36.55 15.39 -20.92
C LEU A 91 36.35 16.20 -19.64
N LEU A 92 35.31 15.86 -18.88
CA LEU A 92 35.14 16.29 -17.50
C LEU A 92 35.93 15.34 -16.59
N LYS A 93 36.95 15.86 -15.91
CA LYS A 93 37.83 15.11 -15.01
C LYS A 93 37.54 15.49 -13.56
N CYS A 94 37.43 14.50 -12.67
CA CYS A 94 37.18 14.69 -11.24
C CYS A 94 38.13 13.83 -10.38
N SER A 95 38.79 14.41 -9.38
CA SER A 95 39.85 13.76 -8.58
C SER A 95 39.40 13.15 -7.24
N ALA A 96 38.11 12.94 -7.02
CA ALA A 96 37.62 12.57 -5.70
C ALA A 96 37.77 11.07 -5.39
N ALA A 97 38.63 10.72 -4.43
CA ALA A 97 38.96 9.34 -4.03
C ALA A 97 39.42 8.42 -5.18
N GLY A 98 39.92 9.03 -6.27
CA GLY A 98 40.23 8.42 -7.56
C GLY A 98 40.04 9.45 -8.67
N CYS A 99 40.73 9.30 -9.79
CA CYS A 99 40.51 10.16 -10.97
C CYS A 99 39.44 9.50 -11.85
N SER A 100 38.31 10.18 -12.07
CA SER A 100 37.27 9.76 -13.02
C SER A 100 37.19 10.75 -14.17
N GLU A 101 37.11 10.21 -15.39
CA GLU A 101 37.03 10.99 -16.63
C GLU A 101 35.76 10.58 -17.39
N ILE A 102 34.94 11.56 -17.75
CA ILE A 102 33.72 11.37 -18.55
C ILE A 102 33.70 12.36 -19.73
N PRO A 103 33.36 11.93 -20.96
CA PRO A 103 33.21 12.86 -22.07
C PRO A 103 32.09 13.88 -21.82
N CYS A 104 32.38 15.17 -22.07
CA CYS A 104 31.42 16.26 -21.89
C CYS A 104 30.12 16.04 -22.66
N GLY A 105 30.20 15.46 -23.87
CA GLY A 105 29.03 15.13 -24.69
C GLY A 105 28.06 14.11 -24.07
N ARG A 106 28.44 13.40 -23.00
CA ARG A 106 27.54 12.51 -22.25
C ARG A 106 26.71 13.24 -21.19
N ILE A 107 27.06 14.47 -20.85
CA ILE A 107 26.33 15.28 -19.87
C ILE A 107 25.09 15.84 -20.56
N THR A 108 23.97 15.12 -20.47
CA THR A 108 22.73 15.49 -21.15
C THR A 108 21.81 16.37 -20.30
N VAL A 109 22.03 16.44 -18.99
CA VAL A 109 21.17 17.20 -18.07
C VAL A 109 22.04 18.10 -17.22
N MET A 110 21.76 19.40 -17.20
CA MET A 110 22.42 20.34 -16.30
C MET A 110 21.35 21.06 -15.49
N ARG A 111 21.50 21.09 -14.16
CA ARG A 111 20.55 21.75 -13.26
C ARG A 111 21.28 22.66 -12.29
N LYS A 112 20.76 23.87 -12.16
CA LYS A 112 21.19 24.83 -11.14
C LYS A 112 20.17 24.83 -10.00
N THR A 113 20.65 24.72 -8.77
CA THR A 113 19.85 24.87 -7.55
C THR A 113 20.26 26.16 -6.82
N GLY A 114 19.86 26.33 -5.55
CA GLY A 114 20.23 27.51 -4.78
C GLY A 114 21.73 27.58 -4.50
N SER A 115 22.36 26.42 -4.23
CA SER A 115 23.79 26.36 -3.89
C SER A 115 24.61 25.39 -4.74
N ILE A 116 24.01 24.64 -5.67
CA ILE A 116 24.67 23.51 -6.37
C ILE A 116 24.36 23.52 -7.86
N LEU A 117 25.39 23.27 -8.67
CA LEU A 117 25.30 22.86 -10.06
C LEU A 117 25.34 21.33 -10.11
N MET A 118 24.37 20.71 -10.76
CA MET A 118 24.26 19.27 -10.94
C MET A 118 24.43 18.93 -12.43
N LEU A 119 25.53 18.25 -12.76
CA LEU A 119 25.82 17.75 -14.10
C LEU A 119 25.42 16.28 -14.20
N GLY A 120 24.35 16.01 -14.92
CA GLY A 120 23.70 14.71 -15.02
C GLY A 120 24.01 14.00 -16.33
N TYR A 121 24.39 12.74 -16.23
CA TYR A 121 24.51 11.84 -17.38
C TYR A 121 23.64 10.60 -17.19
N PRO A 122 23.04 10.06 -18.28
CA PRO A 122 22.21 8.87 -18.20
C PRO A 122 23.11 7.64 -17.99
N GLN A 123 22.95 6.98 -16.84
CA GLN A 123 23.48 5.63 -16.66
C GLN A 123 22.59 4.62 -17.37
N SER A 124 21.27 4.78 -17.28
CA SER A 124 20.27 3.92 -17.95
C SER A 124 19.12 4.75 -18.49
N LYS A 125 18.16 4.12 -19.20
CA LYS A 125 16.95 4.84 -19.71
C LYS A 125 16.20 5.56 -18.58
N ARG A 126 16.22 5.01 -17.36
CA ARG A 126 15.47 5.54 -16.19
C ARG A 126 16.33 6.11 -15.07
N ARG A 127 17.67 6.02 -15.14
CA ARG A 127 18.59 6.44 -14.07
C ARG A 127 19.63 7.45 -14.55
N LEU A 128 19.72 8.56 -13.84
CA LEU A 128 20.80 9.55 -13.97
C LEU A 128 21.84 9.34 -12.87
N ALA A 129 23.10 9.57 -13.21
CA ALA A 129 24.17 9.84 -12.27
C ALA A 129 24.54 11.32 -12.33
N TRP A 130 25.06 11.85 -11.23
CA TRP A 130 25.27 13.28 -11.04
C TRP A 130 26.71 13.57 -10.61
N TYR A 131 27.32 14.56 -11.25
CA TYR A 131 28.51 15.28 -10.77
C TYR A 131 28.05 16.63 -10.19
N PRO A 132 27.95 16.73 -8.85
CA PRO A 132 27.61 17.99 -8.21
C PRO A 132 28.83 18.91 -8.06
N MET A 133 28.60 20.21 -8.15
CA MET A 133 29.55 21.28 -7.82
C MET A 133 28.85 22.37 -7.00
N PRO A 134 29.45 22.90 -5.93
CA PRO A 134 28.90 24.07 -5.28
C PRO A 134 28.98 25.30 -6.19
N LEU A 135 27.91 26.10 -6.27
CA LEU A 135 27.89 27.30 -7.11
C LEU A 135 28.86 28.40 -6.63
N ARG A 136 29.20 28.41 -5.34
CA ARG A 136 30.11 29.40 -4.74
C ARG A 136 31.56 29.32 -5.22
N ILE A 137 31.91 28.27 -5.98
CA ILE A 137 33.26 28.09 -6.52
C ILE A 137 33.49 28.96 -7.76
N PHE A 138 32.43 29.43 -8.39
CA PHE A 138 32.48 30.33 -9.53
C PHE A 138 32.43 31.77 -9.00
N GLU A 139 33.39 32.58 -9.40
CA GLU A 139 33.54 33.98 -8.98
C GLU A 139 32.42 34.86 -9.55
N SER A 140 31.91 34.50 -10.73
CA SER A 140 30.85 35.24 -11.41
C SER A 140 29.91 34.34 -12.21
N GLY A 141 28.73 34.86 -12.57
CA GLY A 141 27.82 34.18 -13.49
C GLY A 141 28.44 33.93 -14.87
N GLN A 142 29.30 34.84 -15.34
CA GLN A 142 30.01 34.70 -16.62
C GLN A 142 31.00 33.54 -16.59
N GLU A 143 31.69 33.31 -15.48
CA GLU A 143 32.60 32.18 -15.33
C GLU A 143 31.84 30.84 -15.34
N LEU A 144 30.70 30.79 -14.64
CA LEU A 144 29.82 29.62 -14.65
C LEU A 144 29.32 29.33 -16.08
N ASP A 145 28.88 30.35 -16.81
CA ASP A 145 28.40 30.18 -18.19
C ASP A 145 29.52 29.70 -19.12
N ALA A 146 30.74 30.25 -18.99
CA ALA A 146 31.91 29.80 -19.74
C ALA A 146 32.26 28.32 -19.44
N PHE A 147 32.15 27.90 -18.17
CA PHE A 147 32.34 26.49 -17.79
C PHE A 147 31.26 25.57 -18.40
N LEU A 148 29.99 26.00 -18.39
CA LEU A 148 28.90 25.24 -18.99
C LEU A 148 29.03 25.15 -20.52
N ASP A 149 29.55 26.20 -21.17
CA ASP A 149 29.80 26.23 -22.60
C ASP A 149 30.91 25.26 -23.02
N GLN A 150 31.96 25.08 -22.21
CA GLN A 150 32.98 24.04 -22.44
C GLN A 150 32.40 22.62 -22.39
N ILE A 151 31.32 22.41 -21.62
CA ILE A 151 30.64 21.11 -21.55
C ILE A 151 29.70 20.93 -22.74
N ARG A 152 28.97 21.98 -23.14
CA ARG A 152 28.01 21.94 -24.26
C ARG A 152 28.71 21.81 -25.61
N ASN A 153 29.81 22.54 -25.78
CA ASN A 153 30.56 22.65 -27.02
C ASN A 153 32.03 22.28 -26.75
N PRO A 154 32.33 20.99 -26.49
CA PRO A 154 33.71 20.57 -26.29
C PRO A 154 34.50 20.85 -27.57
N VAL A 155 35.62 21.55 -27.46
CA VAL A 155 36.57 21.71 -28.57
C VAL A 155 37.20 20.33 -28.81
N CYS A 156 36.69 19.58 -29.78
CA CYS A 156 37.33 18.35 -30.24
C CYS A 156 38.62 18.72 -30.99
N PRO A 157 39.78 18.07 -30.72
CA PRO A 157 40.78 17.88 -31.77
C PRO A 157 40.12 17.14 -32.94
N PRO A 158 40.51 17.40 -34.20
CA PRO A 158 39.94 16.70 -35.34
C PRO A 158 40.12 15.18 -35.15
N PRO A 159 39.10 14.35 -35.47
CA PRO A 159 39.30 12.92 -35.52
C PRO A 159 40.45 12.61 -36.49
N CYS A 160 41.36 11.72 -36.09
CA CYS A 160 42.32 11.13 -37.02
C CYS A 160 41.53 10.59 -38.23
N PRO A 161 41.98 10.84 -39.47
CA PRO A 161 41.24 10.39 -40.65
C PRO A 161 41.12 8.86 -40.66
N ASP A 162 39.89 8.36 -40.79
CA ASP A 162 39.61 6.96 -41.11
C ASP A 162 40.34 6.58 -42.40
N PRO A 163 41.12 5.48 -42.44
CA PRO A 163 41.83 5.05 -43.64
C PRO A 163 40.91 4.51 -44.75
N ASP A 164 39.62 4.30 -44.50
CA ASP A 164 38.75 3.54 -45.40
C ASP A 164 37.60 4.37 -45.97
N ALA A 165 37.94 5.25 -46.93
CA ALA A 165 36.99 5.79 -47.89
C ALA A 165 37.62 5.96 -49.29
N GLY A 166 37.76 4.84 -50.01
CA GLY A 166 37.58 4.79 -51.46
C GLY A 166 38.82 4.65 -52.37
N GLY A 167 38.98 3.45 -52.96
CA GLY A 167 39.50 3.31 -54.34
C GLY A 167 40.54 2.22 -54.66
N THR A 168 40.13 0.94 -54.72
CA THR A 168 40.58 -0.19 -55.60
C THR A 168 42.08 -0.55 -55.83
N PRO A 169 42.40 -1.82 -56.18
CA PRO A 169 43.54 -2.55 -55.62
C PRO A 169 44.78 -2.60 -56.52
N ARG A 170 45.96 -2.62 -55.90
CA ARG A 170 47.17 -3.17 -56.52
C ARG A 170 48.02 -3.94 -55.51
N ALA A 171 48.32 -5.18 -55.89
CA ALA A 171 49.14 -6.12 -55.18
C ALA A 171 50.56 -5.60 -54.93
N GLN A 172 51.12 -5.87 -53.75
CA GLN A 172 52.34 -6.68 -53.56
C GLN A 172 52.85 -6.62 -52.10
N THR A 173 53.06 -7.82 -51.54
CA THR A 173 54.11 -8.22 -50.58
C THR A 173 54.49 -7.34 -49.39
N GLY A 174 54.35 -7.93 -48.20
CA GLY A 174 55.36 -7.85 -47.15
C GLY A 174 54.99 -7.03 -45.92
N ALA A 175 55.24 -7.66 -44.76
CA ALA A 175 55.35 -7.10 -43.41
C ALA A 175 54.05 -6.80 -42.62
N HIS A 176 53.99 -7.43 -41.45
CA HIS A 176 53.17 -7.01 -40.30
C HIS A 176 53.33 -5.51 -40.01
N PRO A 177 52.27 -4.84 -39.52
CA PRO A 177 52.38 -3.76 -38.55
C PRO A 177 51.70 -4.21 -37.24
N THR A 178 52.48 -4.66 -36.26
CA THR A 178 52.94 -3.89 -35.08
C THR A 178 51.78 -3.28 -34.29
N GLN A 179 51.56 -3.86 -33.11
CA GLN A 179 50.81 -3.29 -32.00
C GLN A 179 51.15 -1.81 -31.84
N GLU A 180 50.13 -0.96 -31.78
CA GLU A 180 50.29 0.40 -31.26
C GLU A 180 50.79 0.30 -29.82
N GLU A 181 52.02 0.78 -29.62
CA GLU A 181 52.64 0.89 -28.32
C GLU A 181 51.82 1.81 -27.39
N PRO A 182 51.61 1.43 -26.12
CA PRO A 182 51.04 2.34 -25.14
C PRO A 182 52.02 3.49 -24.87
N VAL A 183 51.45 4.69 -24.73
CA VAL A 183 52.12 5.95 -24.33
C VAL A 183 53.25 5.71 -23.32
N PRO A 184 54.48 6.19 -23.56
CA PRO A 184 55.64 5.93 -22.71
C PRO A 184 55.49 6.65 -21.36
N GLY A 185 55.44 5.88 -20.27
CA GLY A 185 55.59 6.42 -18.91
C GLY A 185 54.84 5.73 -17.76
N VAL A 186 53.90 4.83 -18.03
CA VAL A 186 53.18 4.10 -16.97
C VAL A 186 53.16 2.61 -17.29
N THR A 187 54.17 1.88 -16.83
CA THR A 187 54.26 0.42 -16.98
C THR A 187 53.30 -0.27 -16.01
N GLY A 188 52.06 -0.51 -16.45
CA GLY A 188 51.12 -1.34 -15.72
C GLY A 188 51.65 -2.77 -15.56
N ARG A 189 51.54 -3.32 -14.35
CA ARG A 189 52.10 -4.64 -13.97
C ARG A 189 51.28 -5.80 -14.54
N PHE A 190 49.98 -5.57 -14.73
CA PHE A 190 49.06 -6.47 -15.43
C PHE A 190 48.11 -5.62 -16.27
N HIS A 191 47.77 -6.10 -17.48
CA HIS A 191 46.81 -5.47 -18.37
C HIS A 191 45.85 -6.53 -18.90
N PHE A 192 44.55 -6.29 -18.77
CA PHE A 192 43.49 -7.17 -19.26
C PHE A 192 42.58 -6.39 -20.18
N SER A 193 42.39 -6.87 -21.41
CA SER A 193 41.46 -6.31 -22.37
C SER A 193 40.46 -7.37 -22.82
N PHE A 194 39.16 -7.07 -22.74
CA PHE A 194 38.10 -7.98 -23.17
C PHE A 194 36.83 -7.24 -23.61
N PHE A 195 36.05 -7.88 -24.47
CA PHE A 195 34.77 -7.35 -24.89
C PHE A 195 33.65 -7.79 -23.93
N MET A 196 32.82 -6.83 -23.50
CA MET A 196 31.69 -7.05 -22.61
C MET A 196 30.38 -6.98 -23.38
N GLU A 197 29.78 -8.15 -23.61
CA GLU A 197 28.46 -8.30 -24.21
C GLU A 197 27.36 -8.35 -23.15
N GLN A 198 26.11 -8.15 -23.58
CA GLN A 198 24.95 -8.19 -22.70
C GLN A 198 24.80 -9.55 -21.99
N GLU A 199 24.89 -10.67 -22.72
CA GLU A 199 24.75 -12.00 -22.12
C GLU A 199 25.92 -12.33 -21.20
N LYS A 200 27.14 -11.96 -21.59
CA LYS A 200 28.35 -12.11 -20.76
C LYS A 200 28.22 -11.32 -19.44
N TRP A 201 27.73 -10.08 -19.49
CA TRP A 201 27.49 -9.28 -18.30
C TRP A 201 26.43 -9.90 -17.37
N ILE A 202 25.31 -10.40 -17.92
CA ILE A 202 24.26 -11.07 -17.13
C ILE A 202 24.85 -12.27 -16.38
N TRP A 203 25.66 -13.07 -17.06
CA TRP A 203 26.32 -14.24 -16.48
C TRP A 203 27.35 -13.85 -15.41
N ILE A 204 28.23 -12.88 -15.68
CA ILE A 204 29.21 -12.37 -14.68
C ILE A 204 28.49 -11.84 -13.45
N TYR A 205 27.42 -11.06 -13.63
CA TYR A 205 26.66 -10.50 -12.52
C TYR A 205 25.94 -11.59 -11.71
N ARG A 206 25.45 -12.65 -12.36
CA ARG A 206 24.88 -13.82 -11.69
C ARG A 206 25.91 -14.53 -10.81
N GLU A 207 27.13 -14.74 -11.32
CA GLU A 207 28.23 -15.31 -10.54
C GLU A 207 28.64 -14.41 -9.36
N ALA A 208 28.73 -13.09 -9.58
CA ALA A 208 29.00 -12.13 -8.51
C ALA A 208 27.91 -12.16 -7.43
N ALA A 209 26.63 -12.21 -7.83
CA ALA A 209 25.51 -12.34 -6.91
C ALA A 209 25.56 -13.68 -6.14
N ALA A 210 26.04 -14.76 -6.76
CA ALA A 210 26.24 -16.04 -6.09
C ALA A 210 27.34 -15.94 -5.01
N VAL A 211 28.45 -15.25 -5.31
CA VAL A 211 29.52 -14.99 -4.34
C VAL A 211 29.02 -14.17 -3.14
N ILE A 212 28.27 -13.10 -3.41
CA ILE A 212 27.70 -12.20 -2.39
C ILE A 212 26.70 -12.98 -1.52
N ASN A 213 25.72 -13.64 -2.14
CA ASN A 213 24.68 -14.39 -1.43
C ASN A 213 25.21 -15.68 -0.77
N GLY A 214 26.34 -16.19 -1.26
CA GLY A 214 27.04 -17.39 -0.76
C GLY A 214 27.78 -17.18 0.56
N ARG A 215 27.71 -15.96 1.10
CA ARG A 215 28.37 -15.56 2.35
C ARG A 215 29.89 -15.71 2.28
N THR A 216 30.47 -15.72 1.07
CA THR A 216 31.93 -15.77 0.87
C THR A 216 32.60 -14.60 1.56
N LEU A 217 31.98 -13.40 1.51
CA LEU A 217 32.46 -12.18 2.14
C LEU A 217 31.89 -11.93 3.55
N GLY A 218 31.15 -12.89 4.13
CA GLY A 218 30.43 -12.77 5.41
C GLY A 218 29.15 -11.91 5.35
N PHE A 219 28.35 -11.91 6.42
CA PHE A 219 27.11 -11.11 6.49
C PHE A 219 27.42 -9.59 6.43
N PRO A 220 26.74 -8.81 5.59
CA PRO A 220 26.72 -7.36 5.74
C PRO A 220 26.02 -7.02 7.07
N ARG A 221 26.68 -6.27 7.98
CA ARG A 221 26.05 -5.78 9.22
C ARG A 221 24.71 -5.07 8.97
N THR A 222 24.59 -4.41 7.81
CA THR A 222 23.39 -3.75 7.33
C THR A 222 22.23 -4.71 7.10
N GLU A 223 22.47 -5.94 6.64
CA GLU A 223 21.40 -6.91 6.41
C GLU A 223 20.87 -7.52 7.72
N MET A 224 21.75 -7.78 8.70
CA MET A 224 21.30 -8.17 10.04
C MET A 224 20.48 -7.06 10.70
N LEU A 225 20.89 -5.80 10.54
CA LEU A 225 20.14 -4.65 11.02
C LEU A 225 18.77 -4.54 10.35
N VAL A 226 18.69 -4.80 9.04
CA VAL A 226 17.43 -4.78 8.29
C VAL A 226 16.48 -5.88 8.77
N ILE A 227 16.96 -7.12 8.96
CA ILE A 227 16.14 -8.20 9.53
C ILE A 227 15.70 -7.86 10.96
N GLY A 228 16.61 -7.31 11.78
CA GLY A 228 16.30 -6.86 13.13
C GLY A 228 15.21 -5.78 13.14
N ILE A 229 15.33 -4.75 12.29
CA ILE A 229 14.34 -3.68 12.14
C ILE A 229 13.00 -4.26 11.69
N TYR A 230 12.96 -5.15 10.70
CA TYR A 230 11.72 -5.80 10.27
C TYR A 230 11.10 -6.64 11.37
N GLY A 231 11.91 -7.35 12.17
CA GLY A 231 11.47 -8.07 13.36
C GLY A 231 10.87 -7.13 14.42
N THR A 232 11.50 -5.98 14.66
CA THR A 232 11.00 -4.98 15.62
C THR A 232 9.72 -4.29 15.14
N VAL A 233 9.66 -3.89 13.87
CA VAL A 233 8.43 -3.33 13.25
C VAL A 233 7.31 -4.36 13.28
N PHE A 234 7.62 -5.63 13.04
CA PHE A 234 6.65 -6.71 13.13
C PHE A 234 6.14 -6.93 14.56
N ALA A 235 7.04 -6.94 15.55
CA ALA A 235 6.65 -7.03 16.96
C ALA A 235 5.75 -5.84 17.36
N ALA A 236 6.12 -4.62 16.96
CA ALA A 236 5.30 -3.44 17.21
C ALA A 236 3.94 -3.52 16.51
N ALA A 237 3.88 -3.93 15.24
CA ALA A 237 2.63 -4.10 14.50
C ALA A 237 1.74 -5.22 15.11
N SER A 238 2.35 -6.30 15.62
CA SER A 238 1.64 -7.38 16.31
C SER A 238 1.07 -6.91 17.65
N VAL A 239 1.82 -6.08 18.38
CA VAL A 239 1.36 -5.46 19.63
C VAL A 239 0.23 -4.46 19.35
N ILE A 240 0.37 -3.62 18.33
CA ILE A 240 -0.69 -2.68 17.90
C ILE A 240 -1.92 -3.47 17.48
N TRP A 241 -1.79 -4.54 16.68
CA TRP A 241 -2.90 -5.41 16.31
C TRP A 241 -3.58 -6.04 17.53
N TYR A 242 -2.79 -6.54 18.48
CA TYR A 242 -3.29 -7.14 19.73
C TYR A 242 -4.09 -6.14 20.59
N PHE A 243 -3.70 -4.85 20.58
CA PHE A 243 -4.40 -3.81 21.34
C PHE A 243 -5.53 -3.12 20.57
N MET A 244 -5.48 -3.08 19.24
CA MET A 244 -6.47 -2.37 18.41
C MET A 244 -7.57 -3.29 17.84
N THR A 245 -7.45 -4.61 17.98
CA THR A 245 -8.46 -5.55 17.50
C THR A 245 -8.98 -6.41 18.66
N THR A 246 -10.28 -6.71 18.62
CA THR A 246 -10.93 -7.65 19.56
C THR A 246 -10.45 -9.09 19.39
N ASP A 247 -9.78 -9.40 18.27
CA ASP A 247 -9.18 -10.70 18.01
C ASP A 247 -7.75 -10.78 18.57
N ARG A 248 -7.62 -11.49 19.70
CA ARG A 248 -6.32 -11.73 20.37
C ARG A 248 -5.43 -12.75 19.64
N THR A 249 -5.81 -13.25 18.46
CA THR A 249 -4.98 -14.22 17.73
C THR A 249 -3.81 -13.53 17.02
N ILE A 250 -2.60 -14.05 17.28
CA ILE A 250 -1.35 -13.58 16.65
C ILE A 250 -1.18 -14.21 15.25
N LEU A 251 -2.12 -15.05 14.79
CA LEU A 251 -1.99 -15.85 13.57
C LEU A 251 -1.89 -14.99 12.30
N PHE A 252 -2.74 -13.96 12.17
CA PHE A 252 -2.69 -13.04 11.03
C PHE A 252 -1.37 -12.27 10.96
N PRO A 253 -0.91 -11.57 12.01
CA PRO A 253 0.41 -10.94 11.99
C PRO A 253 1.52 -11.99 11.76
N ALA A 254 1.50 -13.15 12.42
CA ALA A 254 2.52 -14.18 12.23
C ALA A 254 2.59 -14.66 10.77
N ALA A 255 1.47 -14.85 10.09
CA ALA A 255 1.41 -15.22 8.68
C ALA A 255 1.94 -14.09 7.77
N LEU A 256 1.63 -12.84 8.08
CA LEU A 256 2.20 -11.67 7.37
C LEU A 256 3.72 -11.60 7.53
N PHE A 257 4.25 -11.89 8.72
CA PHE A 257 5.69 -11.97 8.96
C PHE A 257 6.35 -13.10 8.20
N LEU A 258 5.74 -14.28 8.18
CA LEU A 258 6.22 -15.41 7.39
C LEU A 258 6.21 -15.08 5.90
N LEU A 259 5.19 -14.38 5.40
CA LEU A 259 5.15 -13.88 4.02
C LEU A 259 6.29 -12.90 3.74
N LEU A 260 6.54 -11.92 4.63
CA LEU A 260 7.62 -10.95 4.48
C LEU A 260 9.01 -11.62 4.55
N LEU A 261 9.21 -12.55 5.47
CA LEU A 261 10.42 -13.38 5.53
C LEU A 261 10.57 -14.24 4.26
N PHE A 262 9.49 -14.78 3.74
CA PHE A 262 9.49 -15.55 2.50
C PHE A 262 9.85 -14.68 1.29
N ILE A 263 9.31 -13.46 1.20
CA ILE A 263 9.70 -12.46 0.18
C ILE A 263 11.19 -12.10 0.28
N MET A 264 11.72 -11.98 1.51
CA MET A 264 13.16 -11.80 1.70
C MET A 264 13.96 -13.03 1.26
N LEU A 265 13.50 -14.25 1.58
CA LEU A 265 14.12 -15.49 1.12
C LEU A 265 14.13 -15.60 -0.42
N ILE A 266 13.05 -15.17 -1.09
CA ILE A 266 13.00 -15.05 -2.56
C ILE A 266 14.14 -14.17 -3.05
N ARG A 267 14.35 -12.98 -2.46
CA ARG A 267 15.47 -12.10 -2.87
C ARG A 267 16.84 -12.75 -2.73
N TRP A 268 17.02 -13.66 -1.79
CA TRP A 268 18.32 -14.27 -1.49
C TRP A 268 18.57 -15.58 -2.23
N LYS A 269 17.53 -16.37 -2.46
CA LYS A 269 17.62 -17.75 -2.98
C LYS A 269 17.01 -17.93 -4.36
N ALA A 270 16.27 -16.96 -4.89
CA ALA A 270 15.87 -16.99 -6.29
C ALA A 270 17.06 -16.68 -7.20
N ASP A 271 17.09 -17.35 -8.35
CA ASP A 271 18.07 -17.05 -9.39
C ASP A 271 17.95 -15.58 -9.83
N PRO A 272 19.01 -14.76 -9.65
CA PRO A 272 18.94 -13.35 -9.97
C PRO A 272 18.82 -13.09 -11.47
N GLU A 273 19.11 -14.08 -12.33
CA GLU A 273 19.12 -13.93 -13.79
C GLU A 273 17.81 -13.34 -14.34
N LYS A 274 16.64 -13.89 -13.95
CA LYS A 274 15.35 -13.35 -14.40
C LYS A 274 15.09 -11.93 -13.90
N SER A 275 15.61 -11.56 -12.73
CA SER A 275 15.51 -10.20 -12.20
C SER A 275 16.38 -9.23 -12.99
N ILE A 276 17.63 -9.64 -13.28
CA ILE A 276 18.58 -8.86 -14.08
C ILE A 276 18.02 -8.64 -15.50
N ARG A 277 17.54 -9.71 -16.16
CA ARG A 277 16.90 -9.63 -17.48
C ARG A 277 15.67 -8.72 -17.48
N ARG A 278 14.84 -8.77 -16.43
CA ARG A 278 13.70 -7.84 -16.28
C ARG A 278 14.15 -6.39 -16.13
N LYS A 279 15.16 -6.11 -15.30
CA LYS A 279 15.71 -4.75 -15.12
C LYS A 279 16.36 -4.22 -16.40
N LEU A 280 17.00 -5.09 -17.18
CA LEU A 280 17.54 -4.77 -18.51
C LEU A 280 16.44 -4.37 -19.48
N LYS A 281 15.37 -5.19 -19.59
CA LYS A 281 14.20 -4.87 -20.43
C LYS A 281 13.51 -3.58 -20.00
N ALA A 282 13.41 -3.33 -18.69
CA ALA A 282 12.85 -2.11 -18.13
C ALA A 282 13.72 -0.85 -18.34
N GLY A 283 14.97 -1.03 -18.78
CA GLY A 283 15.93 0.05 -18.97
C GLY A 283 16.47 0.63 -17.66
N ASP A 284 16.47 -0.16 -16.58
CA ASP A 284 16.93 0.23 -15.24
C ASP A 284 18.42 -0.07 -15.01
N VAL A 285 19.05 -0.90 -15.86
CA VAL A 285 20.48 -1.26 -15.77
C VAL A 285 21.32 -0.30 -16.59
N GLN A 286 22.54 -0.05 -16.11
CA GLN A 286 23.51 0.84 -16.72
C GLN A 286 23.86 0.37 -18.16
N ASN A 287 23.82 1.27 -19.14
CA ASN A 287 23.93 0.98 -20.58
C ASN A 287 25.35 1.18 -21.15
N ASP A 288 26.25 1.80 -20.39
CA ASP A 288 27.63 2.12 -20.81
C ASP A 288 28.67 1.09 -20.36
N ILE A 289 28.19 -0.08 -19.91
CA ILE A 289 29.02 -1.23 -19.54
C ILE A 289 29.29 -2.16 -20.74
N TYR A 290 28.62 -1.98 -21.89
CA TYR A 290 28.82 -2.84 -23.06
C TYR A 290 29.86 -2.26 -23.99
N GLY A 291 30.79 -3.10 -24.46
CA GLY A 291 31.91 -2.70 -25.31
C GLY A 291 33.25 -3.19 -24.77
N HIS A 292 34.34 -2.60 -25.26
CA HIS A 292 35.70 -2.95 -24.83
C HIS A 292 35.99 -2.48 -23.40
N TRP A 293 36.37 -3.40 -22.55
CA TRP A 293 36.87 -3.16 -21.20
C TRP A 293 38.38 -3.31 -21.19
N GLU A 294 39.06 -2.34 -20.58
CA GLU A 294 40.49 -2.44 -20.28
C GLU A 294 40.70 -2.22 -18.80
N ILE A 295 41.45 -3.13 -18.17
CA ILE A 295 41.76 -3.08 -16.75
C ILE A 295 43.27 -3.19 -16.61
N THR A 296 43.89 -2.15 -16.09
CA THR A 296 45.34 -2.08 -15.91
C THR A 296 45.67 -1.94 -14.43
N PHE A 297 46.50 -2.84 -13.91
CA PHE A 297 46.96 -2.83 -12.54
C PHE A 297 48.24 -1.99 -12.45
N LEU A 298 48.17 -0.93 -11.67
CA LEU A 298 49.28 -0.04 -11.34
C LEU A 298 49.78 -0.32 -9.92
N GLU A 299 50.91 0.27 -9.57
CA GLU A 299 51.46 0.14 -8.23
C GLU A 299 50.57 0.83 -7.18
N GLU A 300 49.91 1.93 -7.54
CA GLU A 300 49.06 2.76 -6.68
C GLU A 300 47.57 2.35 -6.72
N GLY A 301 47.12 1.66 -7.78
CA GLY A 301 45.72 1.28 -7.91
C GLY A 301 45.40 0.55 -9.22
N ILE A 302 44.13 0.55 -9.59
CA ILE A 302 43.61 -0.06 -10.82
C ILE A 302 43.04 1.04 -11.70
N VAL A 303 43.41 1.05 -12.98
CA VAL A 303 42.75 1.86 -14.00
C VAL A 303 41.76 0.97 -14.74
N GLU A 304 40.47 1.34 -14.72
CA GLU A 304 39.43 0.72 -15.53
C GLU A 304 38.98 1.68 -16.65
N SER A 305 38.94 1.18 -17.88
CA SER A 305 38.33 1.83 -19.03
C SER A 305 37.11 1.01 -19.44
N LEU A 306 35.93 1.59 -19.32
CA LEU A 306 34.66 0.92 -19.63
C LEU A 306 34.15 1.39 -20.99
N ALA A 307 33.92 0.43 -21.89
CA ALA A 307 33.42 0.63 -23.26
C ALA A 307 34.24 1.66 -24.08
N GLY A 308 35.53 1.83 -23.79
CA GLY A 308 36.41 2.83 -24.40
C GLY A 308 36.00 4.29 -24.18
N ARG A 309 35.11 4.58 -23.21
CA ARG A 309 34.49 5.91 -23.05
C ARG A 309 34.70 6.52 -21.67
N ASN A 310 34.71 5.70 -20.62
CA ASN A 310 34.88 6.19 -19.25
C ASN A 310 36.15 5.58 -18.67
N LYS A 311 37.08 6.41 -18.21
CA LYS A 311 38.30 5.97 -17.53
C LYS A 311 38.23 6.34 -16.05
N SER A 312 38.45 5.36 -15.18
CA SER A 312 38.43 5.55 -13.73
C SER A 312 39.67 4.94 -13.10
N PHE A 313 40.33 5.71 -12.24
CA PHE A 313 41.41 5.23 -11.38
C PHE A 313 40.86 4.92 -9.99
N LEU A 314 41.12 3.70 -9.52
CA LEU A 314 40.62 3.13 -8.28
C LEU A 314 41.81 2.74 -7.39
N PRO A 315 42.07 3.48 -6.30
CA PRO A 315 43.14 3.17 -5.36
C PRO A 315 42.98 1.80 -4.70
N TRP A 316 44.10 1.14 -4.37
CA TRP A 316 44.09 -0.17 -3.70
C TRP A 316 43.34 -0.15 -2.37
N GLU A 317 43.33 0.98 -1.65
CA GLU A 317 42.66 1.15 -0.36
C GLU A 317 41.14 0.95 -0.45
N GLN A 318 40.55 1.06 -1.65
CA GLN A 318 39.12 0.79 -1.86
C GLN A 318 38.79 -0.70 -1.85
N PHE A 319 39.77 -1.57 -2.12
CA PHE A 319 39.57 -3.01 -2.26
C PHE A 319 39.85 -3.76 -0.95
N GLY A 320 39.17 -4.88 -0.79
CA GLY A 320 39.32 -5.71 0.42
C GLY A 320 39.53 -7.19 0.11
N TRP A 321 39.03 -7.68 -1.02
CA TRP A 321 39.00 -9.12 -1.30
C TRP A 321 39.22 -9.43 -2.78
N VAL A 322 39.92 -10.52 -3.03
CA VAL A 322 39.95 -11.21 -4.33
C VAL A 322 39.20 -12.52 -4.15
N VAL A 323 38.10 -12.70 -4.88
CA VAL A 323 37.32 -13.94 -4.86
C VAL A 323 37.51 -14.70 -6.16
N GLU A 324 37.98 -15.94 -6.06
CA GLU A 324 38.15 -16.82 -7.21
C GLU A 324 36.94 -17.73 -7.39
N THR A 325 36.41 -17.78 -8.61
CA THR A 325 35.38 -18.74 -9.05
C THR A 325 35.95 -19.64 -10.16
N GLU A 326 35.16 -20.57 -10.69
CA GLU A 326 35.59 -21.48 -11.75
C GLU A 326 36.12 -20.71 -12.98
N TYR A 327 35.49 -19.58 -13.34
CA TYR A 327 35.77 -18.85 -14.59
C TYR A 327 36.21 -17.39 -14.40
N LEU A 328 36.05 -16.82 -13.20
CA LEU A 328 36.26 -15.39 -12.94
C LEU A 328 37.05 -15.15 -11.66
N PHE A 329 37.88 -14.11 -11.66
CA PHE A 329 38.35 -13.45 -10.46
C PHE A 329 37.52 -12.18 -10.23
N PHE A 330 37.05 -11.98 -9.01
CA PHE A 330 36.34 -10.76 -8.61
C PHE A 330 37.17 -9.97 -7.59
N LEU A 331 37.50 -8.72 -7.92
CA LEU A 331 38.09 -7.78 -6.97
C LEU A 331 36.97 -6.98 -6.32
N PHE A 332 36.62 -7.33 -5.08
CA PHE A 332 35.56 -6.67 -4.34
C PHE A 332 36.08 -5.47 -3.55
N LYS A 333 35.35 -4.36 -3.67
CA LYS A 333 35.56 -3.19 -2.81
C LYS A 333 35.16 -3.48 -1.36
N LYS A 334 35.69 -2.71 -0.41
CA LYS A 334 35.41 -2.82 1.03
C LYS A 334 33.92 -2.73 1.38
N ASN A 335 33.10 -2.14 0.51
CA ASN A 335 31.65 -2.08 0.63
C ASN A 335 30.92 -3.40 0.30
N LYS A 336 31.62 -4.44 -0.17
CA LYS A 336 31.11 -5.78 -0.51
C LYS A 336 30.02 -5.82 -1.59
N ALA A 337 29.79 -4.71 -2.30
CA ALA A 337 28.73 -4.58 -3.30
C ALA A 337 29.28 -4.25 -4.69
N GLN A 338 30.35 -3.45 -4.76
CA GLN A 338 31.03 -3.12 -6.00
C GLN A 338 32.20 -4.08 -6.23
N PHE A 339 32.36 -4.49 -7.48
CA PHE A 339 33.37 -5.46 -7.88
C PHE A 339 33.91 -5.17 -9.28
N ILE A 340 35.12 -5.63 -9.55
CA ILE A 340 35.72 -5.68 -10.88
C ILE A 340 35.86 -7.16 -11.28
N PRO A 341 35.22 -7.61 -12.38
CA PRO A 341 35.40 -8.96 -12.90
C PRO A 341 36.63 -9.04 -13.81
N ILE A 342 37.42 -10.11 -13.64
CA ILE A 342 38.51 -10.47 -14.53
C ILE A 342 38.26 -11.91 -15.01
N PRO A 343 37.84 -12.11 -16.28
CA PRO A 343 37.66 -13.43 -16.86
C PRO A 343 39.00 -14.18 -16.92
N LYS A 344 39.00 -15.46 -16.51
CA LYS A 344 40.19 -16.32 -16.56
C LYS A 344 40.65 -16.62 -17.98
N GLU A 345 39.72 -16.58 -18.95
CA GLU A 345 40.02 -16.71 -20.39
C GLU A 345 40.94 -15.60 -20.91
N ASN A 346 41.02 -14.47 -20.22
CA ASN A 346 41.92 -13.36 -20.55
C ASN A 346 43.29 -13.47 -19.86
N MET A 347 43.56 -14.57 -19.17
CA MET A 347 44.86 -14.85 -18.57
C MET A 347 45.67 -15.75 -19.51
N GLU A 348 46.93 -15.38 -19.72
CA GLU A 348 47.87 -16.11 -20.57
C GLU A 348 48.26 -17.47 -19.98
N SER A 349 48.27 -17.59 -18.64
CA SER A 349 48.68 -18.81 -17.94
C SER A 349 48.17 -18.86 -16.49
N ALA A 350 48.13 -20.07 -15.91
CA ALA A 350 47.88 -20.26 -14.48
C ALA A 350 48.92 -19.53 -13.61
N ASP A 351 50.16 -19.41 -14.09
CA ASP A 351 51.22 -18.67 -13.39
C ASP A 351 50.94 -17.16 -13.35
N GLN A 352 50.37 -16.60 -14.42
CA GLN A 352 49.94 -15.19 -14.42
C GLN A 352 48.84 -14.95 -13.38
N ALA A 353 47.87 -15.88 -13.26
CA ALA A 353 46.83 -15.83 -12.24
C ALA A 353 47.40 -15.85 -10.81
N ALA A 354 48.38 -16.73 -10.56
CA ALA A 354 49.06 -16.83 -9.28
C ALA A 354 49.85 -15.55 -8.95
N ARG A 355 50.59 -14.99 -9.92
CA ARG A 355 51.32 -13.72 -9.77
C ARG A 355 50.38 -12.55 -9.49
N MET A 356 49.24 -12.48 -10.18
CA MET A 356 48.22 -11.46 -9.94
C MET A 356 47.65 -11.57 -8.52
N CYS A 357 47.29 -12.78 -8.08
CA CYS A 357 46.78 -12.99 -6.73
C CYS A 357 47.81 -12.64 -5.64
N ALA A 358 49.08 -12.99 -5.85
CA ALA A 358 50.17 -12.61 -4.96
C ALA A 358 50.34 -11.08 -4.87
N PHE A 359 50.29 -10.38 -6.00
CA PHE A 359 50.34 -8.92 -6.05
C PHE A 359 49.16 -8.27 -5.31
N CYS A 360 47.93 -8.75 -5.53
CA CYS A 360 46.76 -8.31 -4.78
C CYS A 360 46.93 -8.54 -3.27
N GLY A 361 47.52 -9.67 -2.87
CA GLY A 361 47.85 -9.97 -1.48
C GLY A 361 48.85 -8.98 -0.87
N GLN A 362 49.89 -8.59 -1.61
CA GLN A 362 50.84 -7.54 -1.20
C GLN A 362 50.16 -6.19 -1.00
N LYS A 363 49.13 -5.88 -1.80
CA LYS A 363 48.30 -4.67 -1.66
C LYS A 363 47.22 -4.78 -0.58
N GLY A 364 47.23 -5.86 0.20
CA GLY A 364 46.36 -6.04 1.38
C GLY A 364 44.98 -6.64 1.08
N LEU A 365 44.75 -7.16 -0.13
CA LEU A 365 43.50 -7.84 -0.45
C LEU A 365 43.54 -9.28 0.07
N ARG A 366 42.44 -9.73 0.67
CA ARG A 366 42.32 -11.11 1.16
C ARG A 366 41.81 -12.02 0.05
N TYR A 367 42.57 -13.07 -0.25
CA TYR A 367 42.15 -14.11 -1.17
C TYR A 367 41.09 -15.03 -0.53
N LEU A 368 40.00 -15.30 -1.25
CA LEU A 368 38.92 -16.18 -0.80
C LEU A 368 38.44 -17.09 -1.94
N PRO A 369 38.27 -18.40 -1.70
CA PRO A 369 37.58 -19.26 -2.65
C PRO A 369 36.08 -18.93 -2.67
N GLY A 370 35.53 -18.73 -3.86
CA GLY A 370 34.12 -18.44 -4.08
C GLY A 370 33.23 -19.62 -3.70
N LYS A 371 32.25 -19.38 -2.82
CA LYS A 371 31.21 -20.38 -2.51
C LYS A 371 30.06 -20.25 -3.50
N ARG A 372 29.70 -21.34 -4.18
CA ARG A 372 28.49 -21.39 -5.03
C ARG A 372 27.24 -21.47 -4.17
N VAL A 373 26.27 -20.62 -4.48
CA VAL A 373 24.91 -20.72 -3.92
C VAL A 373 24.08 -21.63 -4.80
N LYS A 374 23.45 -22.64 -4.19
CA LYS A 374 22.38 -23.38 -4.84
C LYS A 374 21.12 -22.51 -4.85
N TYR A 375 20.78 -21.96 -6.01
CA TYR A 375 19.52 -21.24 -6.22
C TYR A 375 18.35 -22.20 -6.29
N TRP A 376 17.19 -21.74 -5.86
CA TRP A 376 15.94 -22.48 -5.95
C TRP A 376 15.17 -22.06 -7.22
N PRO A 377 14.46 -23.00 -7.88
CA PRO A 377 13.70 -22.69 -9.07
C PRO A 377 12.58 -21.70 -8.73
N VAL A 378 12.34 -20.72 -9.61
CA VAL A 378 11.31 -19.67 -9.41
C VAL A 378 9.91 -20.27 -9.21
N ARG A 379 9.63 -21.45 -9.78
CA ARG A 379 8.36 -22.17 -9.57
C ARG A 379 8.16 -22.60 -8.10
N ALA A 380 9.22 -23.02 -7.40
CA ALA A 380 9.13 -23.37 -5.98
C ALA A 380 8.74 -22.16 -5.12
N PHE A 381 9.25 -20.97 -5.46
CA PHE A 381 8.84 -19.74 -4.80
C PHE A 381 7.41 -19.33 -5.16
N ALA A 382 6.99 -19.46 -6.42
CA ALA A 382 5.62 -19.18 -6.81
C ALA A 382 4.63 -20.08 -6.07
N VAL A 383 4.91 -21.39 -5.99
CA VAL A 383 4.12 -22.36 -5.22
C VAL A 383 4.11 -21.99 -3.74
N GLY A 384 5.27 -21.68 -3.14
CA GLY A 384 5.35 -21.27 -1.74
C GLY A 384 4.60 -19.96 -1.44
N THR A 385 4.63 -18.98 -2.35
CA THR A 385 3.84 -17.75 -2.24
C THR A 385 2.35 -18.05 -2.32
N VAL A 386 1.92 -18.90 -3.26
CA VAL A 386 0.52 -19.32 -3.37
C VAL A 386 0.08 -20.05 -2.10
N ILE A 387 0.89 -20.96 -1.56
CA ILE A 387 0.60 -21.66 -0.29
C ILE A 387 0.49 -20.67 0.87
N LEU A 388 1.40 -19.70 0.98
CA LEU A 388 1.34 -18.67 2.03
C LEU A 388 0.12 -17.75 1.89
N LEU A 389 -0.26 -17.38 0.65
CA LEU A 389 -1.46 -16.61 0.38
C LEU A 389 -2.73 -17.42 0.68
N LEU A 390 -2.77 -18.70 0.32
CA LEU A 390 -3.85 -19.61 0.68
C LEU A 390 -3.92 -19.82 2.19
N LEU A 391 -2.79 -19.93 2.89
CA LEU A 391 -2.76 -19.98 4.36
C LEU A 391 -3.27 -18.68 4.97
N LEU A 392 -2.91 -17.51 4.42
CA LEU A 392 -3.47 -16.22 4.86
C LEU A 392 -4.98 -16.14 4.61
N LEU A 393 -5.44 -16.64 3.46
CA LEU A 393 -6.86 -16.73 3.13
C LEU A 393 -7.60 -17.68 4.07
N LEU A 394 -7.04 -18.86 4.32
CA LEU A 394 -7.59 -19.86 5.24
C LEU A 394 -7.57 -19.37 6.68
N ILE A 395 -6.53 -18.64 7.12
CA ILE A 395 -6.48 -18.00 8.44
C ILE A 395 -7.50 -16.85 8.49
N GLY A 396 -7.65 -16.08 7.42
CA GLY A 396 -8.66 -15.04 7.29
C GLY A 396 -10.07 -15.60 7.39
N VAL A 397 -10.39 -16.61 6.58
CA VAL A 397 -11.66 -17.36 6.61
C VAL A 397 -11.86 -18.04 7.95
N TRP A 398 -10.84 -18.66 8.53
CA TRP A 398 -10.92 -19.24 9.87
C TRP A 398 -11.14 -18.18 10.94
N SER A 399 -10.52 -17.01 10.85
CA SER A 399 -10.73 -15.90 11.79
C SER A 399 -12.10 -15.26 11.62
N GLY A 400 -12.60 -15.17 10.38
CA GLY A 400 -13.95 -14.74 10.03
C GLY A 400 -14.97 -15.74 10.54
N MET A 401 -14.88 -17.01 10.13
CA MET A 401 -15.69 -18.11 10.67
C MET A 401 -15.58 -18.22 12.18
N ARG A 402 -14.41 -17.98 12.81
CA ARG A 402 -14.31 -18.00 14.28
C ARG A 402 -14.95 -16.77 14.89
N ARG A 403 -14.91 -15.60 14.24
CA ARG A 403 -15.66 -14.41 14.66
C ARG A 403 -17.16 -14.61 14.50
N ASP A 404 -17.59 -15.19 13.38
CA ASP A 404 -18.99 -15.50 13.10
C ASP A 404 -19.46 -16.61 14.00
N MET A 405 -18.69 -17.68 14.20
CA MET A 405 -19.04 -18.78 15.08
C MET A 405 -18.93 -18.38 16.55
N ARG A 406 -18.04 -17.45 16.92
CA ARG A 406 -18.04 -16.84 18.26
C ARG A 406 -19.16 -15.83 18.41
N GLY A 407 -19.55 -15.12 17.36
CA GLY A 407 -20.70 -14.23 17.30
C GLY A 407 -22.02 -14.99 17.27
N ILE A 408 -22.05 -16.20 16.69
CA ILE A 408 -23.15 -17.15 16.69
C ILE A 408 -23.18 -17.85 18.05
N GLN A 409 -22.04 -18.24 18.61
CA GLN A 409 -21.97 -18.78 19.97
C GLN A 409 -22.35 -17.71 21.00
N GLU A 410 -21.92 -16.45 20.82
CA GLU A 410 -22.30 -15.30 21.64
C GLU A 410 -23.76 -14.89 21.38
N ARG A 411 -24.32 -15.04 20.16
CA ARG A 411 -25.76 -14.89 19.83
C ARG A 411 -26.61 -16.07 20.31
N MET A 412 -26.05 -17.27 20.43
CA MET A 412 -26.72 -18.47 20.93
C MET A 412 -26.67 -18.54 22.45
N ASP A 413 -25.55 -18.12 23.05
CA ASP A 413 -25.41 -17.93 24.50
C ASP A 413 -26.04 -16.61 24.95
N ASN A 414 -26.25 -15.63 24.04
CA ASN A 414 -26.85 -14.32 24.31
C ASN A 414 -27.43 -13.67 23.02
N PRO A 415 -28.68 -13.96 22.63
CA PRO A 415 -29.29 -13.39 21.42
C PRO A 415 -29.33 -11.86 21.52
N VAL A 416 -28.79 -11.19 20.50
CA VAL A 416 -28.46 -9.75 20.55
C VAL A 416 -29.73 -8.91 20.49
N HIS A 417 -30.01 -8.17 21.57
CA HIS A 417 -30.63 -6.85 21.47
C HIS A 417 -29.53 -5.81 21.21
N GLU A 418 -29.77 -4.89 20.28
CA GLU A 418 -28.81 -3.85 19.90
C GLU A 418 -28.38 -2.94 21.07
N THR A 419 -27.06 -2.79 21.21
CA THR A 419 -26.36 -1.73 21.97
C THR A 419 -26.69 -1.54 23.45
N VAL A 420 -26.49 -2.56 24.30
CA VAL A 420 -26.45 -2.41 25.79
C VAL A 420 -25.03 -2.12 26.30
N PRO A 421 -24.80 -1.06 27.10
CA PRO A 421 -23.55 -0.89 27.84
C PRO A 421 -23.30 -2.09 28.77
N ALA A 422 -22.03 -2.41 28.99
CA ALA A 422 -21.58 -3.58 29.74
C ALA A 422 -22.36 -3.83 31.06
N TRP A 423 -22.81 -5.08 31.22
CA TRP A 423 -23.65 -5.66 32.28
C TRP A 423 -23.04 -5.69 33.70
N GLU A 424 -22.33 -4.63 34.13
CA GLU A 424 -21.81 -4.53 35.50
C GLU A 424 -21.95 -3.12 36.13
N GLU A 425 -22.48 -2.13 35.41
CA GLU A 425 -22.77 -0.81 36.01
C GLU A 425 -24.18 -0.80 36.63
N GLU A 426 -24.23 -0.58 37.94
CA GLU A 426 -25.47 -0.37 38.71
C GLU A 426 -26.30 0.74 38.06
N PHE A 427 -27.53 0.45 37.63
CA PHE A 427 -28.42 1.42 36.99
C PHE A 427 -28.63 2.66 37.88
N ARG A 428 -28.28 3.83 37.36
CA ARG A 428 -28.46 5.12 38.03
C ARG A 428 -29.38 6.01 37.19
N PRO A 429 -30.55 6.42 37.74
CA PRO A 429 -31.46 7.32 37.03
C PRO A 429 -30.81 8.62 36.57
N GLU A 430 -29.77 9.10 37.27
CA GLU A 430 -29.08 10.35 36.92
C GLU A 430 -28.33 10.30 35.57
N ASP A 431 -28.01 9.10 35.08
CA ASP A 431 -27.30 8.90 33.82
C ASP A 431 -28.23 8.97 32.60
N TYR A 432 -29.55 8.97 32.81
CA TYR A 432 -30.58 8.96 31.77
C TYR A 432 -31.40 10.25 31.82
N PRO A 433 -31.18 11.22 30.92
CA PRO A 433 -31.85 12.52 30.96
C PRO A 433 -33.37 12.43 30.80
N ASP A 434 -33.83 11.38 30.11
CA ASP A 434 -35.25 11.12 29.82
C ASP A 434 -35.83 10.03 30.73
N TYR A 435 -35.21 9.76 31.88
CA TYR A 435 -35.67 8.72 32.82
C TYR A 435 -37.13 8.90 33.25
N VAL A 436 -37.94 7.85 33.10
CA VAL A 436 -39.31 7.78 33.61
C VAL A 436 -39.56 6.42 34.27
N PRO A 437 -39.99 6.36 35.54
CA PRO A 437 -40.33 5.09 36.20
C PRO A 437 -41.45 4.34 35.50
N LEU A 438 -41.41 3.00 35.49
CA LEU A 438 -42.38 2.14 34.78
C LEU A 438 -43.84 2.50 35.10
N ASP A 439 -44.19 2.63 36.37
CA ASP A 439 -45.58 2.93 36.78
C ASP A 439 -46.02 4.33 36.31
N THR A 440 -45.10 5.29 36.20
CA THR A 440 -45.37 6.61 35.62
C THR A 440 -45.58 6.52 34.11
N GLN A 441 -44.82 5.67 33.42
CA GLN A 441 -45.02 5.44 31.98
C GLN A 441 -46.42 4.92 31.69
N VAL A 442 -46.90 3.94 32.48
CA VAL A 442 -48.26 3.39 32.35
C VAL A 442 -49.32 4.49 32.52
N GLN A 443 -49.15 5.39 33.49
CA GLN A 443 -50.09 6.50 33.71
C GLN A 443 -50.12 7.48 32.53
N VAL A 444 -48.95 7.83 32.00
CA VAL A 444 -48.82 8.73 30.84
C VAL A 444 -49.47 8.09 29.61
N LEU A 445 -49.16 6.82 29.30
CA LEU A 445 -49.77 6.10 28.18
C LEU A 445 -51.29 5.97 28.33
N SER A 446 -51.77 5.69 29.54
CA SER A 446 -53.21 5.66 29.83
C SER A 446 -53.88 7.02 29.56
N SER A 447 -53.20 8.13 29.90
CA SER A 447 -53.71 9.49 29.63
C SER A 447 -53.78 9.84 28.14
N LEU A 448 -53.00 9.16 27.31
CA LEU A 448 -52.99 9.28 25.85
C LEU A 448 -54.00 8.35 25.17
N GLY A 449 -54.70 7.52 25.96
CA GLY A 449 -55.74 6.61 25.50
C GLY A 449 -55.26 5.19 25.18
N PHE A 450 -54.08 4.78 25.68
CA PHE A 450 -53.63 3.40 25.57
C PHE A 450 -54.16 2.55 26.74
N GLU A 451 -54.73 1.39 26.42
CA GLU A 451 -54.93 0.31 27.37
C GLU A 451 -53.65 -0.52 27.43
N VAL A 452 -52.90 -0.40 28.52
CA VAL A 452 -51.68 -1.18 28.76
C VAL A 452 -52.06 -2.45 29.53
N PRO A 453 -51.95 -3.64 28.91
CA PRO A 453 -52.33 -4.88 29.59
C PRO A 453 -51.45 -5.16 30.81
N PRO A 454 -52.00 -5.67 31.93
CA PRO A 454 -51.23 -6.02 33.12
C PRO A 454 -50.07 -6.98 32.81
N GLU A 455 -50.26 -7.93 31.91
CA GLU A 455 -49.23 -8.86 31.46
C GLU A 455 -48.03 -8.16 30.80
N THR A 456 -48.26 -7.07 30.06
CA THR A 456 -47.18 -6.28 29.44
C THR A 456 -46.38 -5.54 30.51
N VAL A 457 -47.05 -5.01 31.55
CA VAL A 457 -46.39 -4.33 32.67
C VAL A 457 -45.57 -5.31 33.49
N GLU A 458 -46.11 -6.50 33.79
CA GLU A 458 -45.40 -7.55 34.52
C GLU A 458 -44.22 -8.11 33.71
N SER A 459 -44.37 -8.26 32.39
CA SER A 459 -43.27 -8.63 31.50
C SER A 459 -42.14 -7.59 31.51
N ALA A 460 -42.48 -6.29 31.47
CA ALA A 460 -41.51 -5.21 31.60
C ALA A 460 -40.82 -5.23 32.98
N ARG A 461 -41.58 -5.46 34.06
CA ARG A 461 -41.04 -5.56 35.43
C ARG A 461 -40.08 -6.74 35.58
N ALA A 462 -40.45 -7.92 35.09
CA ALA A 462 -39.60 -9.10 35.06
C ALA A 462 -38.32 -8.85 34.24
N SER A 463 -38.44 -8.20 33.07
CA SER A 463 -37.29 -7.83 32.24
C SER A 463 -36.29 -6.92 32.99
N MET A 464 -36.77 -5.97 33.78
CA MET A 464 -35.91 -5.10 34.59
C MET A 464 -35.22 -5.83 35.74
N GLU A 465 -35.94 -6.73 36.42
CA GLU A 465 -35.50 -7.35 37.68
C GLU A 465 -34.69 -8.64 37.45
N GLU A 466 -35.10 -9.48 36.50
CA GLU A 466 -34.49 -10.77 36.21
C GLU A 466 -33.34 -10.65 35.20
N TYR A 467 -33.49 -9.77 34.21
CA TYR A 467 -32.52 -9.63 33.10
C TYR A 467 -31.73 -8.33 33.16
N GLY A 468 -31.90 -7.50 34.20
CA GLY A 468 -31.14 -6.25 34.34
C GLY A 468 -31.45 -5.18 33.29
N MET A 469 -32.58 -5.27 32.59
CA MET A 469 -32.95 -4.39 31.47
C MET A 469 -33.56 -3.04 31.91
N ARG A 470 -33.33 -2.61 33.16
CA ARG A 470 -33.90 -1.36 33.70
C ARG A 470 -33.52 -0.12 32.89
N ALA A 471 -32.31 -0.09 32.35
CA ALA A 471 -31.87 0.96 31.43
C ALA A 471 -32.77 1.09 30.18
N TYR A 472 -33.19 -0.04 29.60
CA TYR A 472 -34.08 -0.05 28.43
C TYR A 472 -35.51 0.32 28.75
N VAL A 473 -36.00 -0.15 29.88
CA VAL A 473 -37.40 0.08 30.25
C VAL A 473 -37.59 1.49 30.79
N GLU A 474 -36.74 1.96 31.70
CA GLU A 474 -36.92 3.26 32.38
C GLU A 474 -36.00 4.37 31.87
N GLY A 475 -34.83 4.03 31.31
CA GLY A 475 -33.89 5.01 30.74
C GLY A 475 -34.24 5.45 29.32
N TYR A 476 -34.95 4.60 28.56
CA TYR A 476 -35.50 4.88 27.24
C TYR A 476 -37.03 4.65 27.24
N PRO A 477 -37.78 5.52 27.92
CA PRO A 477 -39.14 5.21 28.37
C PRO A 477 -40.12 5.01 27.22
N TYR A 478 -41.26 4.39 27.55
CA TYR A 478 -42.45 4.16 26.74
C TYR A 478 -42.30 3.11 25.62
N THR A 479 -41.13 3.03 24.97
CA THR A 479 -40.91 2.13 23.82
C THR A 479 -41.17 0.66 24.15
N TRP A 480 -40.63 0.14 25.26
CA TRP A 480 -40.86 -1.26 25.68
C TRP A 480 -42.34 -1.61 25.85
N LEU A 481 -43.11 -0.71 26.50
CA LEU A 481 -44.55 -0.89 26.69
C LEU A 481 -45.30 -0.81 25.37
N LEU A 482 -44.95 0.15 24.51
CA LEU A 482 -45.57 0.34 23.20
C LEU A 482 -45.29 -0.83 22.27
N THR A 483 -44.08 -1.40 22.29
CA THR A 483 -43.73 -2.63 21.57
C THR A 483 -44.56 -3.81 22.08
N GLY A 484 -44.71 -3.97 23.39
CA GLY A 484 -45.54 -5.02 23.97
C GLY A 484 -47.03 -4.91 23.62
N ILE A 485 -47.58 -3.69 23.54
CA ILE A 485 -48.96 -3.44 23.09
C ILE A 485 -49.09 -3.62 21.57
N GLY A 486 -48.03 -3.31 20.82
CA GLY A 486 -48.02 -3.28 19.37
C GLY A 486 -47.57 -4.56 18.69
N SER A 487 -47.13 -5.57 19.43
CA SER A 487 -46.71 -6.84 18.84
C SER A 487 -47.92 -7.63 18.32
N PRO A 488 -47.85 -8.21 17.10
CA PRO A 488 -48.84 -9.17 16.63
C PRO A 488 -48.92 -10.40 17.55
N SER A 489 -50.10 -11.01 17.61
CA SER A 489 -50.28 -12.30 18.28
C SER A 489 -50.09 -13.43 17.28
N TYR A 490 -49.31 -14.44 17.66
CA TYR A 490 -49.01 -15.59 16.81
C TYR A 490 -49.74 -16.84 17.31
N ASP A 491 -50.14 -17.71 16.38
CA ASP A 491 -50.70 -19.02 16.72
C ASP A 491 -49.59 -20.07 16.97
N GLU A 492 -49.99 -21.33 17.17
CA GLU A 492 -49.05 -22.43 17.43
C GLU A 492 -48.11 -22.73 16.24
N ASN A 493 -48.46 -22.29 15.03
CA ASN A 493 -47.66 -22.47 13.82
C ASN A 493 -46.76 -21.27 13.52
N TRP A 494 -46.73 -20.27 14.41
CA TRP A 494 -46.04 -18.99 14.20
C TRP A 494 -46.64 -18.13 13.07
N GLU A 495 -47.92 -18.35 12.73
CA GLU A 495 -48.66 -17.47 11.84
C GLU A 495 -49.36 -16.37 12.65
N ILE A 496 -49.50 -15.17 12.06
CA ILE A 496 -50.17 -14.05 12.73
C ILE A 496 -51.66 -14.37 12.87
N SER A 497 -52.09 -14.55 14.12
CA SER A 497 -53.49 -14.80 14.48
C SER A 497 -54.31 -13.52 14.66
N ALA A 498 -53.65 -12.41 15.03
CA ALA A 498 -54.29 -11.13 15.25
C ALA A 498 -53.28 -9.97 15.23
N TYR A 499 -53.72 -8.84 14.67
CA TYR A 499 -53.01 -7.57 14.71
C TYR A 499 -53.51 -6.68 15.86
N PRO A 500 -52.64 -5.85 16.45
CA PRO A 500 -53.02 -4.92 17.50
C PRO A 500 -53.90 -3.77 16.96
N ALA A 501 -54.73 -3.20 17.84
CA ALA A 501 -55.68 -2.15 17.47
C ALA A 501 -55.23 -0.73 17.87
N GLN A 502 -54.24 -0.59 18.76
CA GLN A 502 -53.88 0.69 19.37
C GLN A 502 -52.60 1.31 18.80
N VAL A 503 -51.57 0.48 18.64
CA VAL A 503 -50.24 0.74 18.05
C VAL A 503 -49.84 -0.54 17.35
N PHE A 504 -49.09 -0.46 16.25
CA PHE A 504 -48.56 -1.62 15.55
C PHE A 504 -47.04 -1.58 15.56
N TRP A 505 -46.41 -2.67 15.96
CA TRP A 505 -44.98 -2.85 15.99
C TRP A 505 -44.57 -3.96 15.02
N PHE A 506 -43.48 -3.74 14.32
CA PHE A 506 -42.78 -4.75 13.53
C PHE A 506 -41.28 -4.44 13.50
N ASP A 507 -40.48 -5.46 13.24
CA ASP A 507 -39.04 -5.35 13.06
C ASP A 507 -38.70 -5.11 11.58
N PHE A 508 -37.73 -4.23 11.28
CA PHE A 508 -37.27 -4.04 9.91
C PHE A 508 -36.44 -5.23 9.40
N GLU A 509 -35.79 -6.01 10.27
CA GLU A 509 -35.16 -7.28 9.90
C GLU A 509 -36.25 -8.37 9.79
N GLY A 510 -36.77 -8.54 8.58
CA GLY A 510 -37.86 -9.43 8.26
C GLY A 510 -37.46 -10.90 8.30
N MET A 511 -38.34 -11.76 8.80
CA MET A 511 -38.14 -13.21 8.81
C MET A 511 -38.35 -13.82 7.42
N ASP A 512 -39.21 -13.20 6.60
CA ASP A 512 -39.44 -13.55 5.20
C ASP A 512 -39.90 -12.31 4.42
N VAL A 513 -38.95 -11.59 3.83
CA VAL A 513 -39.20 -10.36 3.07
C VAL A 513 -40.07 -10.60 1.81
N SER A 514 -40.34 -11.85 1.43
CA SER A 514 -41.31 -12.17 0.36
C SER A 514 -42.78 -12.14 0.79
N THR A 515 -43.04 -11.91 2.08
CA THR A 515 -44.39 -11.77 2.65
C THR A 515 -44.50 -10.66 3.70
N ASP A 516 -43.38 -10.13 4.20
CA ASP A 516 -43.40 -9.16 5.30
C ASP A 516 -44.02 -7.81 4.93
N TYR A 517 -44.00 -7.37 3.67
CA TYR A 517 -44.67 -6.12 3.29
C TYR A 517 -46.19 -6.27 3.36
N ILE A 518 -46.75 -7.44 3.02
CA ILE A 518 -48.16 -7.76 3.24
C ILE A 518 -48.48 -7.62 4.73
N HIS A 519 -47.67 -8.23 5.61
CA HIS A 519 -47.89 -8.19 7.05
C HIS A 519 -47.84 -6.78 7.64
N VAL A 520 -46.91 -5.95 7.15
CA VAL A 520 -46.84 -4.54 7.56
C VAL A 520 -48.10 -3.78 7.14
N LEU A 521 -48.56 -3.94 5.90
CA LEU A 521 -49.76 -3.26 5.42
C LEU A 521 -51.02 -3.75 6.15
N GLU A 522 -51.16 -5.04 6.39
CA GLU A 522 -52.28 -5.61 7.15
C GLU A 522 -52.32 -5.10 8.59
N GLY A 523 -51.15 -5.02 9.25
CA GLY A 523 -51.03 -4.43 10.59
C GLY A 523 -51.42 -2.95 10.62
N MET A 524 -50.98 -2.17 9.63
CA MET A 524 -51.39 -0.78 9.49
C MET A 524 -52.90 -0.64 9.23
N LEU A 525 -53.48 -1.47 8.36
CA LEU A 525 -54.92 -1.47 8.09
C LEU A 525 -55.74 -1.86 9.33
N ALA A 526 -55.22 -2.76 10.18
CA ALA A 526 -55.87 -3.12 11.44
C ALA A 526 -56.02 -1.92 12.39
N LEU A 527 -55.06 -0.98 12.40
CA LEU A 527 -55.16 0.27 13.16
C LEU A 527 -56.17 1.25 12.57
N ALA A 528 -56.42 1.17 11.26
CA ALA A 528 -57.26 2.11 10.51
C ALA A 528 -58.67 1.57 10.21
N LYS A 529 -59.13 0.56 10.95
CA LYS A 529 -60.50 0.02 10.83
C LYS A 529 -61.55 1.12 10.97
N GLY A 530 -62.49 1.18 10.04
CA GLY A 530 -63.54 2.20 9.99
C GLY A 530 -63.11 3.48 9.26
N SER A 531 -61.95 3.48 8.61
CA SER A 531 -61.45 4.60 7.80
C SER A 531 -61.73 4.38 6.30
N PRO A 532 -61.43 5.36 5.42
CA PRO A 532 -61.50 5.18 3.97
C PRO A 532 -60.63 4.03 3.42
N LEU A 533 -59.68 3.50 4.22
CA LEU A 533 -58.83 2.38 3.83
C LEU A 533 -59.48 1.00 3.99
N ASP A 534 -60.70 0.90 4.55
CA ASP A 534 -61.45 -0.37 4.67
C ASP A 534 -61.73 -1.03 3.30
N ARG A 535 -61.55 -0.29 2.20
CA ARG A 535 -61.71 -0.76 0.81
C ARG A 535 -60.41 -1.19 0.15
N VAL A 536 -59.31 -1.29 0.91
CA VAL A 536 -58.07 -1.89 0.40
C VAL A 536 -58.27 -3.41 0.29
N GLU A 537 -57.99 -3.95 -0.88
CA GLU A 537 -58.12 -5.38 -1.20
C GLU A 537 -56.95 -5.84 -2.08
N ASP A 538 -56.83 -7.15 -2.30
CA ASP A 538 -55.82 -7.76 -3.21
C ASP A 538 -54.37 -7.29 -2.96
N ILE A 539 -53.95 -7.24 -1.68
CA ILE A 539 -52.56 -6.95 -1.31
C ILE A 539 -51.68 -8.13 -1.73
N GLY A 540 -50.55 -7.85 -2.37
CA GLY A 540 -49.60 -8.88 -2.75
C GLY A 540 -48.22 -8.33 -3.09
N GLU A 541 -47.31 -9.26 -3.33
CA GLU A 541 -45.90 -8.99 -3.65
C GLU A 541 -45.49 -9.74 -4.91
N ASP A 542 -44.68 -9.11 -5.73
CA ASP A 542 -44.00 -9.71 -6.88
C ASP A 542 -42.49 -9.66 -6.66
N THR A 543 -41.90 -10.84 -6.50
CA THR A 543 -40.48 -11.04 -6.21
C THR A 543 -39.65 -11.41 -7.44
N ASP A 544 -40.19 -11.35 -8.66
CA ASP A 544 -39.49 -11.77 -9.88
C ASP A 544 -38.20 -10.97 -10.16
N LYS A 545 -38.09 -9.78 -9.55
CA LYS A 545 -36.92 -8.88 -9.68
C LYS A 545 -35.99 -8.89 -8.46
N ALA A 546 -36.20 -9.83 -7.53
CA ALA A 546 -35.33 -10.03 -6.38
C ALA A 546 -34.13 -10.92 -6.75
N ASP A 547 -32.93 -10.52 -6.34
CA ASP A 547 -31.71 -11.34 -6.37
C ASP A 547 -31.44 -11.85 -4.95
N TRP A 548 -31.98 -13.04 -4.66
CA TRP A 548 -31.87 -13.71 -3.37
C TRP A 548 -30.44 -14.13 -3.00
N GLU A 549 -29.57 -14.37 -4.00
CA GLU A 549 -28.18 -14.76 -3.72
C GLU A 549 -27.35 -13.57 -3.23
N GLN A 550 -27.62 -12.39 -3.77
CA GLN A 550 -26.88 -11.17 -3.42
C GLN A 550 -27.60 -10.29 -2.39
N GLY A 551 -28.87 -10.59 -2.07
CA GLY A 551 -29.70 -9.77 -1.19
C GLY A 551 -29.97 -8.38 -1.79
N THR A 552 -30.16 -8.30 -3.12
CA THR A 552 -30.35 -7.02 -3.82
C THR A 552 -31.47 -7.13 -4.85
N GLY A 553 -31.87 -6.03 -5.47
CA GLY A 553 -32.93 -6.01 -6.47
C GLY A 553 -34.18 -5.31 -5.93
N LYS A 554 -35.36 -5.79 -6.33
CA LYS A 554 -36.63 -5.15 -6.00
C LYS A 554 -37.74 -6.14 -5.75
N ILE A 555 -38.63 -5.79 -4.83
CA ILE A 555 -39.90 -6.46 -4.59
C ILE A 555 -41.00 -5.45 -4.92
N THR A 556 -41.90 -5.80 -5.84
CA THR A 556 -43.01 -4.91 -6.21
C THR A 556 -44.21 -5.23 -5.32
N VAL A 557 -44.58 -4.31 -4.43
CA VAL A 557 -45.77 -4.41 -3.58
C VAL A 557 -46.95 -3.81 -4.31
N PHE A 558 -48.09 -4.48 -4.34
CA PHE A 558 -49.31 -4.00 -4.99
C PHE A 558 -50.55 -4.22 -4.14
N LEU A 559 -51.57 -3.40 -4.38
CA LEU A 559 -52.90 -3.52 -3.78
C LEU A 559 -53.95 -2.92 -4.71
N LYS A 560 -55.22 -3.13 -4.38
CA LYS A 560 -56.34 -2.36 -4.95
C LYS A 560 -56.99 -1.50 -3.88
N TRP A 561 -57.37 -0.29 -4.26
CA TRP A 561 -58.16 0.59 -3.42
C TRP A 561 -59.23 1.27 -4.27
N GLU A 562 -60.48 1.25 -3.82
CA GLU A 562 -61.63 1.75 -4.60
C GLU A 562 -61.73 1.12 -6.01
N GLY A 563 -61.29 -0.14 -6.14
CA GLY A 563 -61.22 -0.88 -7.40
C GLY A 563 -60.11 -0.44 -8.36
N GLN A 564 -59.25 0.52 -7.98
CA GLN A 564 -58.08 0.94 -8.74
C GLN A 564 -56.81 0.22 -8.27
N PRO A 565 -55.95 -0.26 -9.19
CA PRO A 565 -54.70 -0.90 -8.83
C PRO A 565 -53.60 0.13 -8.51
N TYR A 566 -52.83 -0.14 -7.47
CA TYR A 566 -51.65 0.63 -7.08
C TYR A 566 -50.46 -0.32 -6.88
N SER A 567 -49.25 0.15 -7.18
CA SER A 567 -48.03 -0.65 -7.05
C SER A 567 -46.79 0.21 -6.77
N TRP A 568 -45.88 -0.28 -5.94
CA TRP A 568 -44.63 0.37 -5.56
C TRP A 568 -43.46 -0.60 -5.62
N ASP A 569 -42.32 -0.15 -6.14
CA ASP A 569 -41.08 -0.92 -6.14
C ASP A 569 -40.31 -0.67 -4.84
N MET A 570 -40.24 -1.69 -3.99
CA MET A 570 -39.44 -1.67 -2.76
C MET A 570 -38.02 -2.15 -3.05
N LYS A 571 -37.02 -1.48 -2.48
CA LYS A 571 -35.62 -1.87 -2.63
C LYS A 571 -35.33 -3.06 -1.71
N MET A 572 -34.83 -4.15 -2.28
CA MET A 572 -34.36 -5.28 -1.50
C MET A 572 -32.97 -5.01 -0.94
N GLU A 573 -32.80 -5.24 0.36
CA GLU A 573 -31.52 -5.18 1.07
C GLU A 573 -31.42 -6.36 2.04
N TYR A 574 -30.98 -7.51 1.53
CA TYR A 574 -31.03 -8.80 2.21
C TYR A 574 -32.44 -9.09 2.78
N ASP A 575 -32.52 -9.20 4.10
CA ASP A 575 -33.70 -9.43 4.92
C ASP A 575 -34.33 -8.13 5.47
N TRP A 576 -33.88 -6.95 5.02
CA TRP A 576 -34.42 -5.68 5.50
C TRP A 576 -35.63 -5.19 4.69
N ILE A 577 -36.71 -4.86 5.40
CA ILE A 577 -37.91 -4.23 4.85
C ILE A 577 -37.60 -2.78 4.47
N ASP A 578 -37.89 -2.40 3.23
CA ASP A 578 -37.79 -1.01 2.77
C ASP A 578 -38.79 -0.11 3.52
N GLY A 579 -38.27 0.84 4.32
CA GLY A 579 -39.05 1.78 5.11
C GLY A 579 -40.03 2.66 4.32
N ASN A 580 -39.91 2.73 2.99
CA ASN A 580 -40.93 3.36 2.14
C ASN A 580 -42.31 2.68 2.26
N ILE A 581 -42.41 1.44 2.73
CA ILE A 581 -43.69 0.78 2.99
C ILE A 581 -44.60 1.59 3.93
N LEU A 582 -44.01 2.26 4.93
CA LEU A 582 -44.72 3.05 5.94
C LEU A 582 -45.49 4.24 5.34
N GLY A 583 -45.08 4.72 4.16
CA GLY A 583 -45.69 5.85 3.49
C GLY A 583 -46.81 5.48 2.51
N VAL A 584 -46.99 4.19 2.19
CA VAL A 584 -47.92 3.73 1.13
C VAL A 584 -49.37 4.10 1.43
N LEU A 585 -49.88 3.75 2.61
CA LEU A 585 -51.27 4.03 2.97
C LEU A 585 -51.52 5.52 3.25
N ASN A 586 -50.51 6.25 3.72
CA ASN A 586 -50.60 7.70 3.83
C ASN A 586 -50.75 8.38 2.46
N GLY A 587 -50.10 7.85 1.42
CA GLY A 587 -50.28 8.33 0.04
C GLY A 587 -51.75 8.24 -0.41
N LEU A 588 -52.41 7.11 -0.15
CA LEU A 588 -53.85 6.95 -0.44
C LEU A 588 -54.71 7.92 0.37
N LEU A 589 -54.39 8.13 1.65
CA LEU A 589 -55.11 9.06 2.52
C LEU A 589 -54.96 10.53 2.08
N GLU A 590 -53.91 10.90 1.34
CA GLU A 590 -53.79 12.25 0.75
C GLU A 590 -54.87 12.53 -0.30
N GLU A 591 -55.49 11.50 -0.87
CA GLU A 591 -56.61 11.62 -1.81
C GLU A 591 -57.98 11.73 -1.10
N THR A 592 -57.99 11.76 0.24
CA THR A 592 -59.22 11.80 1.07
C THR A 592 -59.25 12.99 2.03
N ASP A 593 -60.45 13.33 2.51
CA ASP A 593 -60.65 14.34 3.57
C ASP A 593 -60.41 13.80 4.99
N ALA A 594 -59.88 12.58 5.14
CA ALA A 594 -59.56 12.01 6.45
C ALA A 594 -58.56 12.88 7.20
N LYS A 595 -58.70 13.02 8.52
CA LYS A 595 -57.80 13.84 9.35
C LYS A 595 -56.68 13.03 9.99
N GLU A 596 -56.90 11.73 10.13
CA GLU A 596 -56.00 10.76 10.68
C GLU A 596 -54.92 10.38 9.65
N ARG A 597 -53.69 10.19 10.12
CA ARG A 597 -52.55 9.72 9.32
C ARG A 597 -51.80 8.66 10.11
N PHE A 598 -51.01 7.87 9.39
CA PHE A 598 -50.01 7.01 10.01
C PHE A 598 -48.81 7.86 10.44
N TYR A 599 -48.48 7.76 11.72
CA TYR A 599 -47.32 8.36 12.35
C TYR A 599 -46.42 7.25 12.86
N VAL A 600 -45.11 7.44 12.76
CA VAL A 600 -44.13 6.41 13.10
C VAL A 600 -43.04 6.96 14.02
N THR A 601 -42.60 6.14 14.96
CA THR A 601 -41.36 6.37 15.72
C THR A 601 -40.58 5.06 15.80
N GLY A 602 -39.30 5.13 16.13
CA GLY A 602 -38.48 3.94 16.37
C GLY A 602 -38.76 3.34 17.76
N ASP A 603 -38.48 2.05 17.93
CA ASP A 603 -38.54 1.38 19.23
C ASP A 603 -37.24 1.47 20.04
N ASN A 604 -36.28 2.29 19.58
CA ASN A 604 -34.89 2.38 20.04
C ASN A 604 -34.00 1.17 19.69
N GLY A 605 -34.44 0.32 18.77
CA GLY A 605 -33.64 -0.71 18.10
C GLY A 605 -33.89 -0.71 16.59
N GLN A 606 -34.17 -1.89 16.04
CA GLN A 606 -34.42 -2.10 14.60
C GLN A 606 -35.92 -2.07 14.23
N GLY A 607 -36.83 -1.81 15.18
CA GLY A 607 -38.27 -1.86 14.94
C GLY A 607 -38.93 -0.50 14.76
N ALA A 608 -40.16 -0.53 14.24
CA ALA A 608 -41.01 0.63 14.04
C ALA A 608 -42.30 0.53 14.85
N LEU A 609 -42.69 1.63 15.52
CA LEU A 609 -43.97 1.80 16.20
C LEU A 609 -44.86 2.71 15.36
N VAL A 610 -45.97 2.16 14.86
CA VAL A 610 -46.91 2.82 13.95
C VAL A 610 -48.22 3.14 14.65
N PHE A 611 -48.72 4.36 14.45
CA PHE A 611 -49.96 4.87 15.03
C PHE A 611 -50.87 5.45 13.95
N TYR A 612 -52.15 5.17 13.99
CA TYR A 612 -53.16 5.82 13.13
C TYR A 612 -53.99 6.82 13.94
N ARG A 613 -53.64 8.11 13.87
CA ARG A 613 -54.18 9.17 14.76
C ARG A 613 -54.25 10.52 14.07
N THR A 614 -54.95 11.50 14.66
CA THR A 614 -54.96 12.88 14.15
C THR A 614 -53.66 13.61 14.52
N LYS A 615 -53.36 14.70 13.79
CA LYS A 615 -52.21 15.55 14.09
C LYS A 615 -52.24 16.10 15.53
N GLU A 616 -53.40 16.50 16.03
CA GLU A 616 -53.53 17.03 17.39
C GLU A 616 -53.25 15.96 18.45
N TRP A 617 -53.50 14.69 18.15
CA TRP A 617 -53.09 13.59 19.03
C TRP A 617 -51.58 13.37 18.96
N ALA A 618 -50.99 13.36 17.76
CA ALA A 618 -49.54 13.19 17.58
C ALA A 618 -48.76 14.28 18.33
N ASP A 619 -49.15 15.55 18.17
CA ASP A 619 -48.50 16.68 18.87
C ASP A 619 -48.63 16.56 20.41
N ARG A 620 -49.73 15.98 20.91
CA ARG A 620 -49.90 15.70 22.36
C ARG A 620 -49.05 14.52 22.81
N PHE A 621 -48.91 13.49 21.99
CA PHE A 621 -48.08 12.33 22.26
C PHE A 621 -46.60 12.71 22.36
N GLU A 622 -46.06 13.42 21.37
CA GLU A 622 -44.66 13.88 21.37
C GLU A 622 -44.37 14.74 22.61
N LYS A 623 -45.30 15.64 22.97
CA LYS A 623 -45.17 16.49 24.16
C LYS A 623 -45.18 15.69 25.47
N ALA A 624 -45.98 14.64 25.56
CA ALA A 624 -46.16 13.85 26.78
C ALA A 624 -45.04 12.82 26.97
N THR A 625 -44.49 12.28 25.87
CA THR A 625 -43.54 11.16 25.90
C THR A 625 -42.12 11.54 25.51
N GLY A 626 -41.93 12.65 24.79
CA GLY A 626 -40.64 13.03 24.20
C GLY A 626 -40.25 12.23 22.95
N LEU A 627 -41.05 11.23 22.55
CA LEU A 627 -40.80 10.43 21.35
C LEU A 627 -41.25 11.19 20.10
N PRO A 628 -40.36 11.43 19.11
CA PRO A 628 -40.72 12.11 17.88
C PRO A 628 -41.58 11.21 16.98
N LEU A 629 -42.58 11.79 16.31
CA LEU A 629 -43.48 11.10 15.39
C LEU A 629 -43.34 11.64 13.97
N ASP A 630 -42.87 10.81 13.06
CA ASP A 630 -42.74 11.13 11.65
C ASP A 630 -43.97 10.72 10.85
N LYS A 631 -44.39 11.58 9.91
CA LYS A 631 -45.42 11.28 8.91
C LYS A 631 -44.75 10.97 7.57
N THR A 632 -44.60 9.70 7.23
CA THR A 632 -44.05 9.23 5.96
C THR A 632 -45.12 9.21 4.86
N VAL A 633 -44.74 9.54 3.63
CA VAL A 633 -45.61 9.48 2.44
C VAL A 633 -44.79 8.92 1.28
N THR A 634 -45.28 7.85 0.67
CA THR A 634 -44.67 7.20 -0.49
C THR A 634 -45.55 7.44 -1.69
N LYS A 635 -44.95 7.97 -2.76
CA LYS A 635 -45.66 8.35 -3.98
C LYS A 635 -45.55 7.28 -5.05
#